data_AF-C1FVQ1-F1
#
_entry.id   AF-C1FVQ1-F1
#
_cell.length_a   1.000
_cell.length_b   1.000
_cell.length_c   1.000
_cell.angle_alpha   90.00
_cell.angle_beta   90.00
_cell.angle_gamma   90.00
#
_symmetry.space_group_name_H-M   'P 1'
#
loop_
_entity.id
_entity.type
_entity.pdbx_description
1 polymer ?
#
loop_
_entity_poly.entity_id
_entity_poly.type
_entity_poly.pdbx_seq_one_letter_code
_entity_poly.pdbx_strand_id
1 'polypeptide(L)'
;MLNLIKKDLIIIKYYIIKTLAILALYMFIFDKTDKQGICVLSIYLVVYILISMSFYYGERVKEDYMLKSLPVKKNEVVLAKYTSVIIYFIASLILMYIINFIAYILNFKDIIQLPQINTIFLV
;
A
#
# COMPACT_ATOMS: atom_id res chain seq x y z
N MET A 1 -19.72 -7.70 -6.02
CA MET A 1 -18.75 -6.64 -5.64
C MET A 1 -17.92 -6.96 -4.38
N LEU A 2 -18.50 -7.12 -3.18
CA LEU A 2 -17.74 -7.30 -1.92
C LEU A 2 -16.78 -8.51 -1.91
N ASN A 3 -17.16 -9.64 -2.53
CA ASN A 3 -16.28 -10.81 -2.62
C ASN A 3 -14.99 -10.56 -3.42
N LEU A 4 -15.03 -9.66 -4.41
CA LEU A 4 -13.85 -9.31 -5.21
C LEU A 4 -12.85 -8.50 -4.37
N ILE A 5 -13.36 -7.54 -3.59
CA ILE A 5 -12.55 -6.73 -2.67
C ILE A 5 -11.94 -7.61 -1.57
N LYS A 6 -12.74 -8.55 -1.03
CA LYS A 6 -12.25 -9.51 -0.02
C LYS A 6 -11.13 -10.40 -0.56
N LYS A 7 -11.23 -10.83 -1.83
CA LYS A 7 -10.15 -11.55 -2.53
C LYS A 7 -8.87 -10.72 -2.57
N ASP A 8 -8.95 -9.47 -3.02
CA ASP A 8 -7.79 -8.56 -3.08
C ASP A 8 -7.13 -8.38 -1.70
N LEU A 9 -7.92 -8.19 -0.64
CA LEU A 9 -7.42 -8.09 0.74
C LEU A 9 -6.69 -9.35 1.23
N ILE A 10 -7.19 -10.54 0.88
CA ILE A 10 -6.54 -11.81 1.25
C ILE A 10 -5.17 -11.93 0.57
N ILE A 11 -5.08 -11.54 -0.71
CA ILE A 11 -3.84 -11.57 -1.47
C ILE A 11 -2.80 -10.65 -0.80
N ILE A 12 -3.19 -9.42 -0.45
CA ILE A 12 -2.31 -8.43 0.20
C ILE A 12 -1.75 -8.94 1.52
N LYS A 13 -2.56 -9.64 2.33
CA LYS A 13 -2.11 -10.17 3.62
C LYS A 13 -0.84 -11.01 3.48
N TYR A 14 -0.71 -11.76 2.39
CA TYR A 14 0.48 -12.58 2.13
C TYR A 14 1.71 -11.74 1.76
N TYR A 15 1.50 -10.59 1.12
CA TYR A 15 2.57 -9.70 0.68
C TYR A 15 2.98 -8.66 1.72
N ILE A 16 2.21 -8.50 2.78
CA ILE A 16 2.45 -7.49 3.83
C ILE A 16 3.86 -7.62 4.44
N ILE A 17 4.33 -8.85 4.66
CA ILE A 17 5.67 -9.12 5.20
C ILE A 17 6.76 -8.68 4.22
N LYS A 18 6.57 -8.93 2.91
CA LYS A 18 7.53 -8.52 1.88
C LYS A 18 7.59 -7.00 1.74
N THR A 19 6.44 -6.33 1.72
CA THR A 19 6.38 -4.86 1.71
C THR A 19 7.06 -4.26 2.95
N LEU A 20 6.87 -4.87 4.12
CA LEU A 20 7.48 -4.40 5.37
C LEU A 20 9.01 -4.57 5.36
N ALA A 21 9.50 -5.68 4.80
CA ALA A 21 10.94 -5.91 4.63
C ALA A 21 11.58 -4.88 3.66
N ILE A 22 10.92 -4.59 2.53
CA ILE A 22 11.38 -3.58 1.56
C ILE A 22 11.38 -2.19 2.21
N LEU A 23 10.35 -1.86 2.98
CA LEU A 23 10.24 -0.57 3.66
C LEU A 23 11.32 -0.40 4.73
N ALA A 24 11.64 -1.45 5.50
CA ALA A 24 12.74 -1.41 6.47
C ALA A 24 14.10 -1.19 5.78
N LEU A 25 14.34 -1.88 4.67
CA LEU A 25 15.56 -1.70 3.87
C LEU A 25 15.64 -0.28 3.29
N TYR A 26 14.52 0.26 2.82
CA TYR A 26 14.43 1.63 2.32
C TYR A 26 14.76 2.65 3.41
N MET A 27 14.17 2.53 4.60
CA MET A 27 14.49 3.41 5.74
C MET A 27 15.96 3.34 6.12
N PHE A 28 16.56 2.14 6.09
CA PHE A 28 17.98 1.96 6.40
C PHE A 28 18.91 2.63 5.38
N ILE A 29 18.61 2.53 4.08
CA ILE A 29 19.42 3.17 3.03
C ILE A 29 19.33 4.70 3.11
N PHE A 30 18.12 5.22 3.36
CA PHE A 30 17.82 6.64 3.26
C PHE A 30 17.87 7.40 4.60
N ASP A 31 18.36 6.77 5.67
CA ASP A 31 18.41 7.32 7.04
C ASP A 31 19.01 8.74 7.15
N LYS A 32 19.92 9.11 6.23
CA LYS A 32 20.60 10.43 6.23
C LYS A 32 19.90 11.52 5.39
N THR A 33 18.80 11.20 4.71
CA THR A 33 18.09 12.15 3.83
C THR A 33 16.98 12.90 4.57
N ASP A 34 16.34 13.87 3.91
CA ASP A 34 15.27 14.68 4.51
C ASP A 34 14.11 13.79 5.01
N LYS A 35 13.85 13.89 6.33
CA LYS A 35 12.89 13.05 7.07
C LYS A 35 11.46 13.17 6.54
N GLN A 36 11.07 14.34 6.03
CA GLN A 36 9.74 14.55 5.45
C GLN A 36 9.62 13.89 4.07
N GLY A 37 10.66 14.04 3.23
CA GLY A 37 10.71 13.43 1.90
C GLY A 37 10.69 11.90 1.96
N ILE A 38 11.43 11.30 2.90
CA ILE A 38 11.44 9.85 3.13
C ILE A 38 10.04 9.35 3.48
N CYS A 39 9.30 10.09 4.32
CA CYS A 39 7.97 9.69 4.73
C CYS A 39 6.99 9.65 3.54
N VAL A 40 6.95 10.70 2.72
CA VAL A 40 6.08 10.76 1.54
C VAL A 40 6.45 9.67 0.52
N LEU A 41 7.75 9.51 0.23
CA LEU A 41 8.25 8.48 -0.68
C LEU A 41 7.95 7.07 -0.19
N SER A 42 8.05 6.82 1.12
CA SER A 42 7.74 5.50 1.68
C SER A 42 6.25 5.15 1.55
N ILE A 43 5.34 6.11 1.75
CA ILE A 43 3.90 5.91 1.52
C ILE A 43 3.67 5.60 0.05
N TYR A 44 4.26 6.40 -0.85
CA TYR A 44 4.15 6.18 -2.29
C TYR A 44 4.65 4.79 -2.69
N LEU A 45 5.80 4.38 -2.17
CA LEU A 45 6.43 3.09 -2.44
C LEU A 45 5.57 1.92 -1.96
N VAL A 46 4.98 2.00 -0.76
CA VAL A 46 4.08 0.96 -0.24
C VAL A 46 2.83 0.85 -1.10
N VAL A 47 2.18 1.98 -1.42
CA VAL A 47 1.00 1.99 -2.28
C VAL A 47 1.32 1.42 -3.66
N TYR A 48 2.44 1.83 -4.24
CA TYR A 48 2.90 1.34 -5.55
C TYR A 48 3.11 -0.18 -5.56
N ILE A 49 3.77 -0.74 -4.53
CA ILE A 49 3.99 -2.18 -4.43
C ILE A 49 2.65 -2.90 -4.28
N LEU A 50 1.75 -2.42 -3.42
CA LEU A 50 0.44 -3.06 -3.19
C LEU A 50 -0.41 -3.08 -4.47
N ILE A 51 -0.44 -1.97 -5.21
CA ILE A 51 -1.14 -1.88 -6.50
C ILE A 51 -0.51 -2.84 -7.51
N SER A 52 0.81 -2.77 -7.70
CA SER A 52 1.54 -3.61 -8.66
C SER A 52 1.33 -5.10 -8.37
N MET A 53 1.36 -5.49 -7.10
CA MET A 53 1.13 -6.87 -6.67
C MET A 53 -0.30 -7.33 -6.97
N SER A 54 -1.29 -6.47 -6.76
CA SER A 54 -2.70 -6.75 -7.03
C SER A 54 -3.00 -6.92 -8.53
N PHE A 55 -2.27 -6.22 -9.41
CA PHE A 55 -2.34 -6.42 -10.86
C PHE A 55 -1.57 -7.67 -11.30
N TYR A 56 -0.34 -7.85 -10.82
CA TYR A 56 0.49 -9.02 -11.16
C TYR A 56 -0.18 -10.34 -10.80
N TYR A 57 -0.85 -10.41 -9.64
CA TYR A 57 -1.59 -11.61 -9.25
C TYR A 57 -2.80 -11.87 -10.16
N GLY A 58 -3.51 -10.82 -10.58
CA GLY A 58 -4.63 -10.91 -11.53
C GLY A 58 -4.20 -11.50 -12.87
N GLU A 59 -3.07 -11.04 -13.42
CA GLU A 59 -2.49 -11.58 -14.65
C GLU A 59 -2.04 -13.04 -14.49
N ARG A 60 -1.34 -13.36 -13.38
CA ARG A 60 -0.84 -14.71 -13.12
C ARG A 60 -1.96 -15.75 -13.07
N VAL A 61 -3.11 -15.38 -12.51
CA VAL A 61 -4.28 -16.27 -12.36
C VAL A 61 -5.19 -16.21 -13.58
N LYS A 62 -4.86 -15.41 -14.61
CA LYS A 62 -5.74 -15.14 -15.76
C LYS A 62 -7.14 -14.77 -15.31
N GLU A 63 -7.21 -13.81 -14.39
CA GLU A 63 -8.43 -13.33 -13.74
C GLU A 63 -9.54 -13.04 -14.76
N ASP A 64 -9.21 -12.47 -15.91
CA ASP A 64 -10.17 -12.18 -16.99
C ASP A 64 -10.91 -13.42 -17.53
N TYR A 65 -10.23 -14.56 -17.59
CA TYR A 65 -10.84 -15.82 -18.04
C TYR A 65 -11.74 -16.42 -16.96
N MET A 66 -11.34 -16.33 -15.68
CA MET A 66 -12.17 -16.79 -14.56
C MET A 66 -13.38 -15.89 -14.33
N LEU A 67 -13.24 -14.58 -14.54
CA LEU A 67 -14.35 -13.64 -14.40
C LEU A 67 -15.36 -13.76 -15.54
N LYS A 68 -14.95 -14.24 -16.73
CA LYS A 68 -15.87 -14.52 -17.85
C LYS A 68 -16.81 -15.69 -17.57
N SER A 69 -16.41 -16.66 -16.75
CA SER A 69 -17.28 -17.79 -16.37
C SER A 69 -18.20 -17.46 -15.20
N LEU A 70 -17.94 -16.37 -14.48
CA LEU A 70 -18.78 -15.87 -13.40
C LEU A 70 -19.82 -14.88 -13.95
N PRO A 71 -21.07 -14.86 -13.42
CA PRO A 71 -22.10 -13.89 -13.80
C PRO A 71 -21.82 -12.51 -13.19
N VAL A 72 -20.63 -11.96 -13.42
CA VAL A 72 -20.16 -10.68 -12.88
C VAL A 72 -20.00 -9.69 -14.02
N LYS A 73 -20.59 -8.51 -13.85
CA LYS A 73 -20.50 -7.43 -14.85
C LYS A 73 -19.10 -6.83 -14.85
N LYS A 74 -18.55 -6.52 -16.04
CA LYS A 74 -17.23 -5.87 -16.18
C LYS A 74 -17.11 -4.56 -15.37
N ASN A 75 -18.19 -3.76 -15.33
CA ASN A 75 -18.22 -2.51 -14.57
C ASN A 75 -18.00 -2.73 -13.07
N GLU A 76 -18.48 -3.85 -12.53
CA GLU A 76 -18.24 -4.22 -11.14
C GLU A 76 -16.76 -4.58 -10.91
N VAL A 77 -16.13 -5.32 -11.82
CA VAL A 77 -14.70 -5.66 -11.66
C VAL A 77 -13.84 -4.39 -11.61
N VAL A 78 -14.12 -3.43 -12.49
CA VAL A 78 -13.41 -2.14 -12.54
C VAL A 78 -13.63 -1.33 -11.26
N LEU A 79 -14.89 -1.19 -10.80
CA LEU A 79 -15.22 -0.48 -9.56
C LEU A 79 -14.56 -1.12 -8.33
N ALA A 80 -14.48 -2.45 -8.28
CA ALA A 80 -13.80 -3.15 -7.20
C ALA A 80 -12.30 -2.80 -7.17
N LYS A 81 -11.64 -2.73 -8.33
CA LYS A 81 -10.20 -2.40 -8.39
C LYS A 81 -9.90 -0.97 -7.96
N TYR A 82 -10.71 0.01 -8.38
CA TYR A 82 -10.58 1.39 -7.89
C TYR A 82 -10.81 1.49 -6.38
N THR A 83 -11.80 0.77 -5.86
CA THR A 83 -12.06 0.73 -4.42
C THR A 83 -10.87 0.12 -3.65
N SER A 84 -10.27 -0.95 -4.18
CA SER A 84 -9.06 -1.55 -3.61
C SER A 84 -7.90 -0.56 -3.54
N VAL A 85 -7.67 0.26 -4.56
CA VAL A 85 -6.62 1.31 -4.55
C VAL A 85 -6.80 2.30 -3.39
N ILE A 86 -8.03 2.78 -3.18
CA ILE A 86 -8.36 3.69 -2.06
C ILE A 86 -8.07 3.01 -0.72
N ILE A 87 -8.45 1.74 -0.58
CA ILE A 87 -8.17 0.96 0.64
C ILE A 87 -6.66 0.83 0.87
N TYR A 88 -5.86 0.63 -0.17
CA TYR A 88 -4.40 0.50 -0.05
C TYR A 88 -3.75 1.81 0.39
N PHE A 89 -4.26 2.94 -0.10
CA PHE A 89 -3.81 4.26 0.32
C PHE A 89 -4.07 4.49 1.82
N ILE A 90 -5.30 4.24 2.27
CA ILE A 90 -5.68 4.35 3.69
C ILE A 90 -4.85 3.40 4.55
N ALA A 91 -4.67 2.14 4.12
CA ALA A 91 -3.86 1.17 4.84
C ALA A 91 -2.40 1.59 4.95
N SER A 92 -1.83 2.22 3.92
CA SER A 92 -0.45 2.72 3.92
C SER A 92 -0.27 3.88 4.89
N LEU A 93 -1.26 4.78 4.98
CA LEU A 93 -1.26 5.85 6.00
C LEU A 93 -1.30 5.30 7.42
N ILE A 94 -2.17 4.32 7.69
CA ILE A 94 -2.27 3.66 9.00
C ILE A 94 -0.96 2.95 9.35
N LEU A 95 -0.38 2.23 8.39
CA LEU A 95 0.88 1.51 8.57
C LEU A 95 2.01 2.49 8.93
N MET A 96 2.09 3.62 8.24
CA MET A 96 3.10 4.64 8.52
C MET A 96 2.89 5.31 9.88
N TYR A 97 1.63 5.54 10.29
CA TYR A 97 1.30 6.02 11.62
C TYR A 97 1.76 5.04 12.72
N ILE A 98 1.53 3.74 12.54
CA ILE A 98 1.97 2.71 13.48
C ILE A 98 3.50 2.68 13.59
N ILE A 99 4.22 2.78 12.46
CA ILE A 99 5.69 2.81 12.47
C ILE A 99 6.20 4.04 13.22
N ASN A 100 5.62 5.22 12.99
CA ASN A 100 5.96 6.44 13.73
C ASN A 100 5.70 6.27 15.23
N PHE A 101 4.56 5.67 15.61
CA PHE A 101 4.22 5.43 17.00
C PHE A 101 5.21 4.48 17.70
N ILE A 102 5.64 3.41 17.01
CA ILE A 102 6.66 2.49 17.50
C ILE A 102 8.01 3.21 17.65
N ALA A 103 8.41 4.03 16.67
CA ALA A 103 9.65 4.81 16.72
C ALA A 103 9.65 5.82 17.89
N TYR A 104 8.49 6.45 18.16
CA TYR A 104 8.30 7.35 19.29
C TYR A 104 8.49 6.63 20.64
N ILE A 105 7.91 5.44 20.81
CA ILE A 105 8.09 4.62 22.02
C ILE A 105 9.55 4.22 22.22
N LEU A 106 10.26 3.91 21.14
CA LEU A 106 11.68 3.52 21.17
C LEU A 106 12.64 4.72 21.40
N ASN A 107 12.13 5.92 21.65
CA ASN A 107 12.91 7.16 21.83
C ASN A 107 13.80 7.54 20.63
N PHE A 108 13.55 6.96 19.45
CA PHE A 108 14.10 7.43 18.19
C PHE A 108 13.35 8.68 17.75
N LYS A 109 13.55 9.78 18.47
CA LYS A 109 12.85 11.07 18.29
C LYS A 109 13.11 11.72 16.91
N ASP A 110 13.98 11.14 16.10
CA ASP A 110 14.58 11.77 14.94
C ASP A 110 14.43 11.02 13.61
N ILE A 111 13.76 9.88 13.51
CA ILE A 111 13.81 9.12 12.24
C ILE A 111 12.70 9.56 11.25
N ILE A 112 11.51 9.92 11.73
CA ILE A 112 10.36 10.12 10.84
C ILE A 112 9.52 11.30 11.35
N GLN A 113 9.28 12.30 10.49
CA GLN A 113 8.29 13.34 10.71
C GLN A 113 7.01 12.99 9.96
N LEU A 114 5.87 13.16 10.64
CA LEU A 114 4.54 13.04 10.02
C LEU A 114 4.44 14.02 8.85
N PRO A 115 3.96 13.58 7.67
CA PRO A 115 3.84 14.47 6.52
C PRO A 115 2.80 15.55 6.83
N GLN A 116 3.18 16.81 6.70
CA GLN A 116 2.22 17.90 6.76
C GLN A 116 1.24 17.78 5.58
N ILE A 117 -0.06 18.01 5.82
CA ILE A 117 -1.13 17.88 4.81
C ILE A 117 -0.79 18.62 3.50
N ASN A 118 -0.09 19.75 3.60
CA ASN A 118 0.36 20.52 2.44
C ASN A 118 1.31 19.73 1.51
N THR A 119 2.15 18.84 2.05
CA THR A 119 3.07 18.02 1.24
C THR A 119 2.37 16.88 0.49
N ILE A 120 1.18 16.48 0.94
CA ILE A 120 0.37 15.43 0.28
C ILE A 120 -0.39 15.98 -0.92
N PHE A 121 -0.72 17.28 -0.92
CA PHE A 121 -1.47 17.95 -2.00
C PHE A 121 -0.59 18.64 -3.07
N LEU A 122 0.71 18.80 -2.82
CA LEU A 122 1.65 19.54 -3.69
C LEU A 122 2.58 18.65 -4.54
N VAL A 123 2.31 17.35 -4.58
CA VAL A 123 2.88 16.42 -5.59
C VAL A 123 1.82 16.15 -6.64
#